data_AF-A0A3D4P715-F1
#
_entry.id   AF-A0A3D4P715-F1
#
_cell.length_a   1.000
_cell.length_b   1.000
_cell.length_c   1.000
_cell.angle_alpha   90.00
_cell.angle_beta   90.00
_cell.angle_gamma   90.00
#
_symmetry.space_group_name_H-M   'P 1'
#
loop_
_entity.id
_entity.type
_entity.pdbx_description
1 polymer ?
#
loop_
_entity_poly.entity_id
_entity_poly.type
_entity_poly.pdbx_seq_one_letter_code
_entity_poly.pdbx_strand_id
1 'polypeptide(L)'
;MTRRNDTLESINVGNAAMWAAFDLGEELCKELGMRSEYGAMRNLTGGDASQSEKMRKYRAMAKRITHSELGDICELTQLHGKAWGPTHLVALSRLTKVSERRKIAKVALREGWGLAELQRRIRRLLGPQKDATVVGRKRHIDLMSETDILEQINALCLSWIRLNTQLQQTEDLPGKLGLELLPMKLREQFIEASTLIVKLRQRIAKRSSRVS
;
A
#
# COMPACT_ATOMS: atom_id res chain seq x y z
N MET A 1 -21.55 -13.07 6.27
CA MET A 1 -20.93 -13.13 4.93
C MET A 1 -19.93 -14.28 4.90
N THR A 2 -20.31 -15.44 4.36
CA THR A 2 -19.42 -16.58 4.11
C THR A 2 -18.44 -16.18 3.00
N ARG A 3 -17.13 -16.21 3.29
CA ARG A 3 -16.11 -15.88 2.28
C ARG A 3 -16.06 -17.02 1.26
N ARG A 4 -16.12 -16.68 -0.03
CA ARG A 4 -16.06 -17.64 -1.12
C ARG A 4 -14.62 -18.16 -1.23
N ASN A 5 -14.44 -19.48 -1.11
CA ASN A 5 -13.16 -20.12 -1.40
C ASN A 5 -12.88 -20.02 -2.91
N ASP A 6 -11.60 -19.92 -3.26
CA ASP A 6 -11.17 -19.93 -4.65
C ASP A 6 -11.23 -21.39 -5.18
N THR A 7 -11.27 -21.56 -6.51
CA THR A 7 -11.32 -22.89 -7.12
C THR A 7 -9.99 -23.61 -6.98
N LEU A 8 -10.00 -24.95 -6.92
CA LEU A 8 -8.76 -25.73 -6.87
C LEU A 8 -7.82 -25.42 -8.04
N GLU A 9 -8.39 -25.20 -9.23
CA GLU A 9 -7.66 -24.78 -10.42
C GLU A 9 -6.93 -23.45 -10.20
N SER A 10 -7.62 -22.43 -9.65
CA SER A 10 -7.00 -21.13 -9.38
C SER A 10 -5.88 -21.21 -8.33
N ILE A 11 -6.01 -22.09 -7.34
CA ILE A 11 -4.98 -22.35 -6.34
C ILE A 11 -3.76 -22.99 -6.99
N ASN A 12 -3.96 -23.99 -7.84
CA ASN A 12 -2.87 -24.67 -8.54
C ASN A 12 -2.14 -23.74 -9.51
N VAL A 13 -2.88 -22.92 -10.27
CA VAL A 13 -2.29 -21.88 -11.13
C VAL A 13 -1.49 -20.88 -10.31
N GLY A 14 -2.03 -20.44 -9.17
CA GLY A 14 -1.34 -19.54 -8.25
C GLY A 14 -0.04 -20.14 -7.68
N ASN A 15 -0.10 -21.39 -7.20
CA ASN A 15 1.06 -22.13 -6.69
C ASN A 15 2.12 -22.33 -7.78
N ALA A 16 1.73 -22.71 -9.01
CA ALA A 16 2.66 -22.86 -10.13
C ALA A 16 3.35 -21.53 -10.48
N ALA A 17 2.59 -20.43 -10.52
CA ALA A 17 3.15 -19.10 -10.77
C ALA A 17 4.12 -18.67 -9.67
N MET A 18 3.84 -19.01 -8.41
CA MET A 18 4.72 -18.75 -7.28
C MET A 18 6.06 -19.50 -7.39
N TRP A 19 6.03 -20.79 -7.73
CA TRP A 19 7.23 -21.58 -8.01
C TRP A 19 8.04 -21.01 -9.17
N ALA A 20 7.41 -20.74 -10.32
CA ALA A 20 8.10 -20.16 -11.47
C ALA A 20 8.77 -18.80 -11.15
N ALA A 21 8.14 -17.97 -10.31
CA ALA A 21 8.73 -16.71 -9.87
C ALA A 21 9.89 -16.91 -8.88
N PHE A 22 9.85 -17.96 -8.06
CA PHE A 22 10.91 -18.33 -7.14
C PHE A 22 12.14 -18.84 -7.90
N ASP A 23 11.95 -19.78 -8.82
CA ASP A 23 13.02 -20.37 -9.63
C ASP A 23 13.75 -19.31 -10.45
N LEU A 24 13.00 -18.43 -11.13
CA LEU A 24 13.57 -17.27 -11.83
C LEU A 24 14.36 -16.36 -10.87
N GLY A 25 13.88 -16.18 -9.64
CA GLY A 25 14.60 -15.41 -8.62
C GLY A 25 15.91 -16.07 -8.16
N GLU A 26 15.96 -17.41 -8.09
CA GLU A 26 17.17 -18.17 -7.78
C GLU A 26 18.18 -18.15 -8.93
N GLU A 27 17.71 -18.30 -10.17
CA GLU A 27 18.55 -18.15 -11.37
C GLU A 27 19.20 -16.77 -11.42
N LEU A 28 18.42 -15.70 -11.21
CA LEU A 28 18.93 -14.33 -11.13
C LEU A 28 19.93 -14.13 -9.98
N CYS A 29 19.78 -14.86 -8.86
CA CYS A 29 20.77 -14.84 -7.77
C CYS A 29 22.09 -15.51 -8.18
N LYS A 30 22.03 -16.59 -8.97
CA LYS A 30 23.20 -17.32 -9.48
C LYS A 30 23.93 -16.51 -10.56
N GLU A 31 23.21 -15.98 -11.54
CA GLU A 31 23.80 -15.27 -12.69
C GLU A 31 24.42 -13.92 -12.30
N LEU A 32 23.70 -13.10 -11.53
CA LEU A 32 24.15 -11.74 -11.24
C LEU A 32 24.83 -11.61 -9.87
N GLY A 33 24.87 -12.69 -9.08
CA GLY A 33 25.36 -12.69 -7.70
C GLY A 33 24.44 -11.96 -6.71
N MET A 34 24.85 -11.88 -5.44
CA MET A 34 24.00 -11.39 -4.34
C MET A 34 23.86 -9.87 -4.20
N ARG A 35 24.67 -9.08 -4.92
CA ARG A 35 24.77 -7.61 -4.78
C ARG A 35 24.49 -6.78 -6.04
N SER A 36 24.13 -7.41 -7.15
CA SER A 36 23.82 -6.71 -8.40
C SER A 36 22.72 -5.66 -8.26
N GLU A 37 22.96 -4.52 -8.89
CA GLU A 37 22.13 -3.33 -8.84
C GLU A 37 20.99 -3.38 -9.88
N TYR A 38 20.08 -2.41 -9.83
CA TYR A 38 18.98 -2.28 -10.80
C TYR A 38 19.47 -2.20 -12.25
N GLY A 39 20.63 -1.59 -12.50
CA GLY A 39 21.23 -1.52 -13.84
C GLY A 39 21.49 -2.89 -14.47
N ALA A 40 21.88 -3.90 -13.67
CA ALA A 40 22.09 -5.26 -14.15
C ALA A 40 20.79 -5.91 -14.65
N MET A 41 19.67 -5.69 -13.92
CA MET A 41 18.35 -6.15 -14.35
C MET A 41 17.89 -5.46 -15.63
N ARG A 42 18.16 -4.16 -15.73
CA ARG A 42 17.81 -3.36 -16.91
C ARG A 42 18.55 -3.80 -18.16
N ASN A 43 19.81 -4.20 -18.02
CA ASN A 43 20.57 -4.75 -19.14
C ASN A 43 20.03 -6.11 -19.57
N LEU A 44 19.70 -6.99 -18.62
CA LEU A 44 19.10 -8.30 -18.91
C LEU A 44 17.75 -8.20 -19.65
N THR A 45 16.93 -7.21 -19.33
CA THR A 45 15.60 -7.05 -19.94
C THR A 45 15.61 -6.13 -21.16
N GLY A 46 16.77 -5.85 -21.75
CA GLY A 46 16.86 -4.97 -22.93
C GLY A 46 16.34 -3.55 -22.69
N GLY A 47 16.37 -3.06 -21.44
CA GLY A 47 15.89 -1.72 -21.09
C GLY A 47 14.45 -1.63 -20.58
N ASP A 48 13.66 -2.72 -20.61
CA ASP A 48 12.27 -2.70 -20.11
C ASP A 48 12.23 -2.53 -18.58
N ALA A 49 11.81 -1.34 -18.13
CA ALA A 49 11.74 -0.99 -16.73
C ALA A 49 10.75 -1.84 -15.92
N SER A 50 9.65 -2.28 -16.53
CA SER A 50 8.63 -3.10 -15.87
C SER A 50 9.17 -4.50 -15.57
N GLN A 51 9.78 -5.13 -16.57
CA GLN A 51 10.40 -6.45 -16.40
C GLN A 51 11.60 -6.37 -15.46
N SER A 52 12.44 -5.33 -15.57
CA SER A 52 13.56 -5.09 -14.65
C SER A 52 13.10 -5.05 -13.19
N GLU A 53 12.03 -4.31 -12.93
CA GLU A 53 11.47 -4.16 -11.59
C GLU A 53 10.85 -5.47 -11.07
N LYS A 54 10.22 -6.25 -11.96
CA LYS A 54 9.70 -7.59 -11.65
C LYS A 54 10.83 -8.55 -11.28
N MET A 55 11.88 -8.64 -12.09
CA MET A 55 13.07 -9.46 -11.83
C MET A 55 13.77 -9.08 -10.53
N ARG A 56 13.92 -7.77 -10.27
CA ARG A 56 14.45 -7.25 -9.00
C ARG A 56 13.66 -7.79 -7.80
N LYS A 57 12.32 -7.75 -7.87
CA LYS A 57 11.44 -8.24 -6.80
C LYS A 57 11.55 -9.74 -6.60
N TYR A 58 11.59 -10.53 -7.68
CA TYR A 58 11.69 -11.98 -7.60
C TYR A 58 13.04 -12.43 -7.03
N ARG A 59 14.13 -11.81 -7.47
CA ARG A 59 15.45 -12.05 -6.88
C ARG A 59 15.48 -11.71 -5.39
N ALA A 60 14.96 -10.53 -5.01
CA ALA A 60 14.89 -10.13 -3.61
C ALA A 60 14.02 -11.07 -2.75
N MET A 61 12.98 -11.65 -3.35
CA MET A 61 12.11 -12.66 -2.74
C MET A 61 12.84 -13.99 -2.54
N ALA A 62 13.44 -14.55 -3.60
CA ALA A 62 14.18 -15.81 -3.55
C ALA A 62 15.38 -15.77 -2.60
N LYS A 63 16.00 -14.59 -2.42
CA LYS A 63 17.06 -14.40 -1.42
C LYS A 63 16.57 -14.59 0.03
N ARG A 64 15.27 -14.43 0.30
CA ARG A 64 14.73 -14.36 1.66
C ARG A 64 13.81 -15.51 2.02
N ILE A 65 13.06 -16.02 1.06
CA ILE A 65 12.18 -17.18 1.21
C ILE A 65 12.98 -18.42 0.83
N THR A 66 12.84 -19.49 1.59
CA THR A 66 13.50 -20.77 1.28
C THR A 66 12.57 -21.66 0.45
N HIS A 67 13.13 -22.62 -0.29
CA HIS A 67 12.36 -23.62 -1.02
C HIS A 67 11.36 -24.36 -0.11
N SER A 68 11.79 -24.78 1.09
CA SER A 68 10.90 -25.43 2.07
C SER A 68 9.78 -24.50 2.55
N GLU A 69 10.09 -23.21 2.78
CA GLU A 69 9.08 -22.24 3.20
C GLU A 69 8.04 -21.98 2.11
N LEU A 70 8.44 -21.99 0.83
CA LEU A 70 7.50 -21.91 -0.28
C LEU A 70 6.60 -23.15 -0.36
N GLY A 71 7.15 -24.34 -0.16
CA GLY A 71 6.38 -25.58 -0.02
C GLY A 71 5.28 -25.47 1.03
N ASP A 72 5.65 -25.06 2.25
CA ASP A 72 4.69 -24.85 3.36
C ASP A 72 3.57 -23.86 2.97
N ILE A 73 3.90 -22.77 2.28
CA ILE A 73 2.92 -21.75 1.86
C ILE A 73 1.96 -22.32 0.82
N CYS A 74 2.45 -23.11 -0.15
CA CYS A 74 1.64 -23.78 -1.16
C CYS A 74 0.71 -24.84 -0.56
N GLU A 75 1.13 -25.54 0.49
CA GLU A 75 0.25 -26.44 1.25
C GLU A 75 -0.84 -25.67 1.99
N LEU A 76 -0.49 -24.53 2.61
CA LEU A 76 -1.46 -23.68 3.30
C LEU A 76 -2.50 -23.07 2.35
N THR A 77 -2.14 -22.73 1.11
CA THR A 77 -3.10 -22.18 0.12
C THR A 77 -4.13 -23.23 -0.28
N GLN A 78 -3.71 -24.48 -0.45
CA GLN A 78 -4.60 -25.62 -0.70
C GLN A 78 -5.50 -25.90 0.51
N LEU A 79 -4.92 -25.96 1.72
CA LEU A 79 -5.65 -26.22 2.96
C LEU A 79 -6.76 -25.19 3.22
N HIS A 80 -6.46 -23.91 2.97
CA HIS A 80 -7.40 -22.82 3.25
C HIS A 80 -8.24 -22.39 2.04
N GLY A 81 -8.08 -23.04 0.89
CA GLY A 81 -8.88 -22.75 -0.31
C GLY A 81 -8.67 -21.33 -0.85
N LYS A 82 -7.46 -20.77 -0.72
CA LYS A 82 -7.16 -19.39 -1.12
C LYS A 82 -6.00 -19.33 -2.09
N ALA A 83 -6.26 -18.81 -3.29
CA ALA A 83 -5.27 -18.64 -4.33
C ALA A 83 -4.36 -17.46 -4.02
N TRP A 84 -3.06 -17.73 -3.90
CA TRP A 84 -2.01 -16.73 -3.83
C TRP A 84 -1.16 -16.76 -5.08
N GLY A 85 -0.47 -15.65 -5.34
CA GLY A 85 0.43 -15.50 -6.48
C GLY A 85 1.74 -14.84 -6.08
N PRO A 86 2.69 -14.67 -7.01
CA PRO A 86 4.05 -14.18 -6.73
C PRO A 86 4.11 -12.87 -5.93
N THR A 87 3.15 -11.98 -6.14
CA THR A 87 3.07 -10.70 -5.43
C THR A 87 2.85 -10.85 -3.92
N HIS A 88 2.22 -11.94 -3.47
CA HIS A 88 2.05 -12.25 -2.05
C HIS A 88 3.38 -12.67 -1.43
N LEU A 89 4.17 -13.48 -2.13
CA LEU A 89 5.52 -13.86 -1.70
C LEU A 89 6.47 -12.66 -1.66
N VAL A 90 6.42 -11.79 -2.67
CA VAL A 90 7.18 -10.53 -2.67
C VAL A 90 6.78 -9.65 -1.49
N ALA A 91 5.50 -9.65 -1.08
CA ALA A 91 5.08 -8.91 0.11
C ALA A 91 5.65 -9.54 1.39
N LEU A 92 5.56 -10.87 1.53
CA LEU A 92 6.09 -11.61 2.68
C LEU A 92 7.60 -11.49 2.83
N SER A 93 8.35 -11.49 1.72
CA SER A 93 9.81 -11.40 1.74
C SER A 93 10.31 -10.11 2.40
N ARG A 94 9.47 -9.08 2.55
CA ARG A 94 9.83 -7.87 3.31
C ARG A 94 10.15 -8.16 4.78
N LEU A 95 9.55 -9.18 5.37
CA LEU A 95 9.84 -9.64 6.73
C LEU A 95 11.14 -10.46 6.73
N THR A 96 12.07 -10.14 7.63
CA THR A 96 13.39 -10.79 7.66
C THR A 96 13.33 -12.18 8.30
N LYS A 97 12.51 -12.37 9.34
CA LYS A 97 12.45 -13.63 10.09
C LYS A 97 11.47 -14.63 9.46
N VAL A 98 11.93 -15.86 9.26
CA VAL A 98 11.11 -16.99 8.75
C VAL A 98 9.87 -17.22 9.62
N SER A 99 10.01 -17.15 10.95
CA SER A 99 8.90 -17.35 11.89
C SER A 99 7.79 -16.31 11.74
N GLU A 100 8.13 -15.05 11.48
CA GLU A 100 7.17 -13.98 11.25
C GLU A 100 6.43 -14.17 9.92
N ARG A 101 7.14 -14.56 8.85
CA ARG A 101 6.54 -14.87 7.55
C ARG A 101 5.56 -16.03 7.64
N ARG A 102 5.98 -17.16 8.22
CA ARG A 102 5.10 -18.33 8.45
C ARG A 102 3.86 -17.97 9.26
N LYS A 103 4.03 -17.22 10.36
CA LYS A 103 2.91 -16.77 11.20
C LYS A 103 1.93 -15.90 10.41
N ILE A 104 2.43 -14.93 9.65
CA ILE A 104 1.60 -14.03 8.86
C ILE A 104 0.93 -14.76 7.70
N ALA A 105 1.63 -15.67 7.01
CA ALA A 105 1.05 -16.46 5.94
C ALA A 105 -0.12 -17.32 6.43
N LYS A 106 0.08 -18.05 7.55
CA LYS A 106 -0.97 -18.86 8.18
C LYS A 106 -2.19 -18.03 8.56
N VAL A 107 -1.99 -16.88 9.20
CA VAL A 107 -3.10 -15.99 9.59
C VAL A 107 -3.80 -15.44 8.36
N ALA A 108 -3.05 -14.96 7.37
CA ALA A 108 -3.59 -14.35 6.16
C ALA A 108 -4.41 -15.35 5.32
N LEU A 109 -3.96 -16.60 5.19
CA LEU A 109 -4.67 -17.63 4.46
C LEU A 109 -5.92 -18.09 5.22
N ARG A 110 -5.80 -18.38 6.52
CA ARG A 110 -6.94 -18.73 7.38
C ARG A 110 -8.02 -17.65 7.40
N GLU A 111 -7.60 -16.39 7.47
CA GLU A 111 -8.51 -15.24 7.48
C GLU A 111 -8.82 -14.73 6.08
N GLY A 112 -8.42 -15.40 5.00
CA GLY A 112 -8.72 -15.02 3.61
C GLY A 112 -8.35 -13.58 3.27
N TRP A 113 -7.18 -13.11 3.68
CA TRP A 113 -6.66 -11.79 3.32
C TRP A 113 -6.26 -11.76 1.85
N GLY A 114 -6.68 -10.71 1.15
CA GLY A 114 -6.11 -10.35 -0.16
C GLY A 114 -4.78 -9.61 -0.01
N LEU A 115 -4.11 -9.35 -1.14
CA LEU A 115 -2.81 -8.68 -1.21
C LEU A 115 -2.79 -7.34 -0.45
N ALA A 116 -3.83 -6.52 -0.57
CA ALA A 116 -3.90 -5.20 0.06
C ALA A 116 -3.88 -5.27 1.61
N GLU A 117 -4.64 -6.20 2.20
CA GLU A 117 -4.67 -6.39 3.65
C GLU A 117 -3.37 -7.02 4.15
N LEU A 118 -2.81 -7.99 3.42
CA LEU A 118 -1.49 -8.55 3.71
C LEU A 118 -0.42 -7.46 3.78
N GLN A 119 -0.35 -6.59 2.76
CA GLN A 119 0.60 -5.47 2.73
C GLN A 119 0.35 -4.46 3.86
N ARG A 120 -0.92 -4.18 4.22
CA ARG A 120 -1.26 -3.32 5.35
C ARG A 120 -0.74 -3.90 6.66
N ARG A 121 -0.89 -5.20 6.88
CA ARG A 121 -0.46 -5.90 8.10
C ARG A 121 1.05 -5.99 8.21
N ILE A 122 1.74 -6.31 7.11
CA ILE A 122 3.21 -6.29 7.05
C ILE A 122 3.74 -4.89 7.33
N ARG A 123 3.13 -3.83 6.79
CA ARG A 123 3.51 -2.44 7.10
C ARG A 123 3.36 -2.11 8.58
N ARG A 124 2.29 -2.56 9.25
CA ARG A 124 2.12 -2.34 10.69
C ARG A 124 3.20 -3.05 11.51
N LEU A 125 3.61 -4.26 11.11
CA LEU A 125 4.66 -5.02 11.80
C LEU A 125 6.04 -4.39 11.65
N LEU A 126 6.36 -3.90 10.46
CA LEU A 126 7.63 -3.21 10.21
C LEU A 126 7.67 -1.81 10.85
N GLY A 127 6.56 -1.35 11.42
CA GLY A 127 6.40 0.00 11.96
C GLY A 127 6.36 1.07 10.85
N PRO A 128 6.15 2.34 11.23
CA PRO A 128 6.50 3.43 10.33
C PRO A 128 7.97 3.25 9.95
N GLN A 129 8.24 3.03 8.65
CA GLN A 129 9.63 3.11 8.19
C GLN A 129 10.15 4.47 8.67
N LYS A 130 11.29 4.49 9.36
CA LYS A 130 11.98 5.76 9.67
C LYS A 130 12.23 6.59 8.39
N ASP A 131 12.16 5.92 7.23
CA ASP A 131 12.19 6.49 5.88
C ASP A 131 10.82 6.48 5.18
N ALA A 132 9.73 6.83 5.87
CA ALA A 132 8.45 7.18 5.24
C ALA A 132 8.51 8.52 4.47
N THR A 133 9.66 8.85 3.89
CA THR A 133 9.90 9.97 2.98
C THR A 133 9.45 9.68 1.54
N VAL A 134 8.95 8.47 1.24
CA VAL A 134 8.58 8.10 -0.13
C VAL A 134 7.20 7.42 -0.20
N VAL A 135 6.14 8.22 0.00
CA VAL A 135 4.82 7.94 -0.60
C VAL A 135 4.39 9.24 -1.28
N GLY A 136 4.70 9.32 -2.58
CA GLY A 136 4.71 10.56 -3.36
C GLY A 136 5.90 11.43 -2.96
N ARG A 137 6.70 11.91 -3.93
CA ARG A 137 7.50 13.11 -3.63
C ARG A 137 6.47 14.13 -3.12
N LYS A 138 6.54 14.55 -1.84
CA LYS A 138 5.90 15.81 -1.45
C LYS A 138 6.40 16.78 -2.53
N ARG A 139 5.49 17.39 -3.31
CA ARG A 139 5.90 18.47 -4.22
C ARG A 139 6.78 19.38 -3.37
N HIS A 140 8.00 19.60 -3.79
CA HIS A 140 8.85 20.56 -3.11
C HIS A 140 8.11 21.88 -3.27
N ILE A 141 7.54 22.37 -2.18
CA ILE A 141 6.87 23.66 -2.16
C ILE A 141 8.00 24.66 -2.14
N ASP A 142 8.11 25.47 -3.18
CA ASP A 142 8.98 26.63 -3.10
C ASP A 142 8.35 27.61 -2.11
N LEU A 143 9.00 27.77 -0.94
CA LEU A 143 8.53 28.69 0.11
C LEU A 143 8.68 30.16 -0.28
N MET A 144 9.35 30.45 -1.39
CA MET A 144 9.43 31.79 -1.97
C MET A 144 8.35 32.03 -3.04
N SER A 145 7.70 30.97 -3.51
CA SER A 145 6.59 31.04 -4.48
C SER A 145 5.26 31.24 -3.75
N GLU A 146 4.71 32.45 -3.85
CA GLU A 146 3.39 32.75 -3.29
C GLU A 146 2.30 31.87 -3.91
N THR A 147 2.40 31.56 -5.21
CA THR A 147 1.44 30.68 -5.91
C THR A 147 1.47 29.27 -5.34
N ASP A 148 2.65 28.70 -5.11
CA ASP A 148 2.78 27.33 -4.59
C ASP A 148 2.24 27.22 -3.16
N ILE A 149 2.48 28.24 -2.33
CA ILE A 149 1.93 28.32 -0.98
C ILE A 149 0.40 28.39 -1.03
N LEU A 150 -0.16 29.26 -1.87
CA LEU A 150 -1.61 29.41 -1.99
C LEU A 150 -2.29 28.13 -2.52
N GLU A 151 -1.67 27.44 -3.49
CA GLU A 151 -2.15 26.15 -3.99
C GLU A 151 -2.17 25.09 -2.89
N GLN A 152 -1.10 24.99 -2.10
CA GLN A 152 -1.02 24.01 -1.02
C GLN A 152 -2.05 24.27 0.07
N ILE A 153 -2.24 25.54 0.47
CA ILE A 153 -3.26 25.89 1.47
C ILE A 153 -4.66 25.58 0.91
N ASN A 154 -4.93 25.87 -0.37
CA ASN A 154 -6.20 25.54 -1.00
C ASN A 154 -6.48 24.02 -1.01
N ALA A 155 -5.46 23.19 -1.29
CA ALA A 155 -5.58 21.73 -1.24
C ALA A 155 -5.93 21.22 0.17
N LEU A 156 -5.36 21.84 1.22
CA LEU A 156 -5.72 21.53 2.61
C LEU A 156 -7.17 21.94 2.92
N CYS A 157 -7.59 23.13 2.49
CA CYS A 157 -8.98 23.59 2.64
C CYS A 157 -9.97 22.63 1.97
N LEU A 158 -9.69 22.17 0.74
CA LEU A 158 -10.55 21.21 0.02
C LEU A 158 -10.64 19.86 0.73
N SER A 159 -9.53 19.39 1.28
CA SER A 159 -9.49 18.14 2.05
C SER A 159 -10.35 18.23 3.32
N TRP A 160 -10.29 19.37 4.03
CA TRP A 160 -11.15 19.63 5.18
C TRP A 160 -12.63 19.72 4.79
N ILE A 161 -12.97 20.45 3.72
CA ILE A 161 -14.37 20.59 3.26
C ILE A 161 -14.95 19.23 2.92
N ARG A 162 -14.19 18.36 2.23
CA ARG A 162 -14.62 16.99 1.93
C ARG A 162 -14.92 16.19 3.19
N LEU A 163 -14.05 16.27 4.20
CA LEU A 163 -14.27 15.63 5.49
C LEU A 163 -15.54 16.17 6.16
N ASN A 164 -15.73 17.50 6.19
CA ASN A 164 -16.94 18.11 6.74
C ASN A 164 -18.21 17.61 6.02
N THR A 165 -18.20 17.55 4.68
CA THR A 165 -19.33 17.01 3.91
C THR A 165 -19.62 15.55 4.26
N GLN A 166 -18.58 14.71 4.37
CA GLN A 166 -18.74 13.30 4.77
C GLN A 166 -19.34 13.16 6.17
N LEU A 167 -18.99 14.06 7.09
CA LEU A 167 -19.53 14.05 8.46
C LEU A 167 -20.96 14.63 8.57
N GLN A 168 -21.42 15.35 7.55
CA GLN A 168 -22.79 15.90 7.46
C GLN A 168 -23.77 14.99 6.70
N GLN A 169 -23.29 14.09 5.83
CA GLN A 169 -24.09 13.17 5.00
C GLN A 169 -24.65 11.95 5.78
N THR A 170 -25.03 12.16 7.04
CA THR A 170 -25.38 11.13 8.02
C THR A 170 -26.63 10.30 7.72
N GLU A 171 -27.43 10.65 6.71
CA GLU A 171 -28.77 10.08 6.49
C GLU A 171 -28.77 8.68 5.86
N ASP A 172 -27.70 8.24 5.18
CA ASP A 172 -27.73 7.04 4.32
C ASP A 172 -26.76 5.89 4.70
N LEU A 173 -26.02 5.99 5.80
CA LEU A 173 -24.99 4.99 6.15
C LEU A 173 -25.33 4.20 7.43
N PRO A 174 -25.40 2.85 7.37
CA PRO A 174 -25.56 2.01 8.56
C PRO A 174 -24.25 1.99 9.35
N GLY A 175 -24.11 2.96 10.26
CA GLY A 175 -22.96 3.09 11.14
C GLY A 175 -22.96 4.46 11.81
N LYS A 176 -22.69 4.49 13.12
CA LYS A 176 -22.54 5.74 13.89
C LYS A 176 -21.31 6.50 13.39
N LEU A 177 -21.46 7.28 12.34
CA LEU A 177 -20.50 8.26 11.83
C LEU A 177 -21.28 9.56 11.70
N GLY A 178 -20.76 10.67 12.23
CA GLY A 178 -21.45 11.96 12.14
C GLY A 178 -20.94 12.95 13.17
N LEU A 179 -21.10 14.24 12.86
CA LEU A 179 -20.81 15.35 13.78
C LEU A 179 -21.56 15.25 15.11
N GLU A 180 -22.70 14.56 15.09
CA GLU A 180 -23.58 14.36 16.25
C GLU A 180 -22.98 13.47 17.34
N LEU A 181 -21.99 12.64 17.00
CA LEU A 181 -21.33 11.75 17.94
C LEU A 181 -20.21 12.44 18.73
N LEU A 182 -19.81 13.63 18.29
CA LEU A 182 -18.84 14.44 18.99
C LEU A 182 -19.50 15.14 20.20
N PRO A 183 -18.77 15.26 21.33
CA PRO A 183 -19.15 16.13 22.43
C PRO A 183 -19.48 17.54 21.93
N MET A 184 -20.49 18.18 22.53
CA MET A 184 -21.03 19.48 22.08
C MET A 184 -19.94 20.53 21.84
N LYS A 185 -19.00 20.70 22.77
CA LYS A 185 -17.87 21.62 22.63
C LYS A 185 -16.99 21.35 21.41
N LEU A 186 -16.72 20.07 21.12
CA LEU A 186 -15.91 19.69 19.96
C LEU A 186 -16.67 19.90 18.65
N ARG A 187 -17.99 19.69 18.66
CA ARG A 187 -18.86 19.98 17.51
C ARG A 187 -18.86 21.47 17.18
N GLU A 188 -19.02 22.33 18.19
CA GLU A 188 -18.97 23.78 18.03
C GLU A 188 -17.63 24.24 17.45
N GLN A 189 -16.51 23.78 18.03
CA GLN A 189 -15.17 24.07 17.53
C GLN A 189 -14.97 23.59 16.08
N PHE A 190 -15.51 22.43 15.73
CA PHE A 190 -15.42 21.89 14.38
C PHE A 190 -16.20 22.74 13.37
N ILE A 191 -17.41 23.18 13.72
CA ILE A 191 -18.25 24.05 12.88
C ILE A 191 -17.59 25.42 12.69
N GLU A 192 -17.06 26.00 13.77
CA GLU A 192 -16.33 27.26 13.73
C GLU A 192 -15.10 27.16 12.82
N ALA A 193 -14.26 26.14 13.01
CA ALA A 193 -13.09 25.88 12.18
C ALA A 193 -13.48 25.69 10.70
N SER A 194 -14.55 24.94 10.42
CA SER A 194 -15.07 24.74 9.07
C SER A 194 -15.49 26.05 8.41
N THR A 195 -16.13 26.94 9.16
CA THR A 195 -16.51 28.28 8.68
C THR A 195 -15.28 29.13 8.36
N LEU A 196 -14.27 29.11 9.22
CA LEU A 196 -13.00 29.83 8.99
C LEU A 196 -12.26 29.31 7.75
N ILE A 197 -12.26 27.99 7.54
CA ILE A 197 -11.62 27.35 6.38
C ILE A 197 -12.32 27.74 5.06
N VAL A 198 -13.65 27.83 5.04
CA VAL A 198 -14.39 28.31 3.86
C VAL A 198 -14.03 29.77 3.55
N LYS A 199 -13.97 30.63 4.58
CA LYS A 199 -13.54 32.04 4.41
C LYS A 199 -12.10 32.13 3.90
N LEU A 200 -11.20 31.31 4.42
CA LEU A 200 -9.80 31.25 3.98
C LEU A 200 -9.72 30.88 2.49
N ARG A 201 -10.47 29.86 2.04
CA ARG A 201 -10.52 29.45 0.63
C ARG A 201 -11.01 30.57 -0.28
N GLN A 202 -12.04 31.31 0.12
CA GLN A 202 -12.52 32.47 -0.64
C GLN A 202 -11.46 33.57 -0.77
N ARG A 203 -10.70 33.83 0.31
CA ARG A 203 -9.58 34.78 0.29
C ARG A 203 -8.45 34.32 -0.62
N ILE A 204 -8.12 33.02 -0.63
CA ILE A 204 -7.12 32.43 -1.53
C ILE A 204 -7.55 32.58 -2.98
N ALA A 205 -8.80 32.28 -3.32
CA ALA A 205 -9.32 32.44 -4.68
C ALA A 205 -9.20 33.89 -5.17
N LYS A 206 -9.60 34.86 -4.33
CA LYS A 206 -9.46 36.30 -4.62
C LYS A 206 -8.01 36.76 -4.77
N ARG A 207 -7.08 36.15 -4.01
CA ARG A 207 -5.65 36.48 -4.06
C ARG A 207 -4.97 35.86 -5.27
N SER A 208 -5.32 34.62 -5.61
CA SER A 208 -4.80 33.90 -6.78
C SER A 208 -5.18 34.60 -8.08
N SER A 209 -6.40 35.15 -8.18
CA SER A 209 -6.86 35.91 -9.36
C SER A 209 -6.18 37.28 -9.54
N ARG A 210 -5.31 37.70 -8.62
CA ARG A 210 -4.51 38.93 -8.73
C ARG A 210 -3.06 38.66 -9.12
N VAL A 211 -2.62 37.41 -8.94
CA VAL A 211 -1.24 36.95 -9.19
C VAL A 211 -1.14 36.27 -10.56
N SER A 212 -2.27 35.81 -11.11
CA SER A 212 -2.42 35.40 -12.53
C SER A 212 -2.70 36.60 -13.42
#